data_AF-A0A800M8J6-F1
#
_entry.id   AF-A0A800M8J6-F1
#
_cell.length_a   1.000
_cell.length_b   1.000
_cell.length_c   1.000
_cell.angle_alpha   90.00
_cell.angle_beta   90.00
_cell.angle_gamma   90.00
#
_symmetry.space_group_name_H-M   'P 1'
#
loop_
_entity.id
_entity.type
_entity.pdbx_description
1 polymer ?
#
loop_
_entity_poly.entity_id
_entity_poly.type
_entity_poly.pdbx_seq_one_letter_code
_entity_poly.pdbx_strand_id
1 'polypeptide(L)'
;MSDTEPPLSPHLASYLCPPLAIWLLWRYRLPWRGGKTVMLLLFLLIQIILGILLMTKAGWTRVDWDGRGLPGDLRWVLAAPSDADWKYSDRKPNPNDPAHWPGYRGARRDGVYNGPAIRTDWDTAPPKPTWSTQVGGGHASMTVARGRLFTLEQWAEGEVVTCYNLADGRGLWRHAYGGKFNDKSAMGGVGPRSTPTWDDGRLYTLGAEGQLHCLAADTGKVIWHKNIYDAFGTRNLPFGTCASPWVAG
;
A
#
# COMPACT_ATOMS: atom_id res chain seq x y z
N MET A 1 -25.12 52.93 2.88
CA MET A 1 -25.05 51.55 2.34
C MET A 1 -23.94 51.52 1.30
N SER A 2 -22.73 51.18 1.73
CA SER A 2 -21.64 50.72 0.84
C SER A 2 -20.56 50.08 1.70
N ASP A 3 -20.83 48.86 2.16
CA ASP A 3 -19.79 47.98 2.68
C ASP A 3 -18.91 47.56 1.50
N THR A 4 -17.70 48.09 1.47
CA THR A 4 -16.63 47.55 0.63
C THR A 4 -15.62 46.93 1.57
N GLU A 5 -15.51 45.60 1.56
CA GLU A 5 -14.48 44.89 2.30
C GLU A 5 -13.08 45.39 1.87
N PRO A 6 -12.13 45.56 2.82
CA PRO A 6 -10.79 46.00 2.48
C PRO A 6 -10.05 44.92 1.66
N PRO A 7 -9.16 45.31 0.73
CA PRO A 7 -8.40 44.34 -0.03
C PRO A 7 -7.51 43.50 0.89
N LEU A 8 -7.37 42.22 0.55
CA LEU A 8 -6.48 41.25 1.19
C LEU A 8 -5.13 41.88 1.54
N SER A 9 -4.79 41.90 2.83
CA SER A 9 -3.57 42.58 3.29
C SER A 9 -2.32 41.90 2.71
N PRO A 10 -1.29 42.67 2.34
CA PRO A 10 -0.01 42.13 1.85
C PRO A 10 0.70 41.24 2.89
N HIS A 11 0.30 41.31 4.15
CA HIS A 11 0.73 40.38 5.20
C HIS A 11 0.24 38.96 4.93
N LEU A 12 -0.97 38.79 4.40
CA LEU A 12 -1.51 37.48 4.07
C LEU A 12 -0.76 36.82 2.90
N ALA A 13 -0.40 37.61 1.88
CA ALA A 13 0.39 37.16 0.74
C ALA A 13 1.84 36.77 1.14
N SER A 14 2.39 37.43 2.17
CA SER A 14 3.73 37.10 2.69
C SER A 14 3.82 35.75 3.40
N TYR A 15 2.70 35.21 3.91
CA TYR A 15 2.64 33.87 4.49
C TYR A 15 2.74 32.74 3.45
N LEU A 16 2.61 33.06 2.16
CA LEU A 16 2.66 32.11 1.04
C LEU A 16 4.04 32.07 0.34
N CYS A 17 4.99 32.95 0.68
CA CYS A 17 6.26 33.08 -0.05
C CYS A 17 7.50 33.14 0.88
N PRO A 18 8.22 32.01 1.08
CA PRO A 18 9.27 31.90 2.09
C PRO A 18 10.47 32.87 1.97
N PRO A 19 10.97 33.25 0.77
CA PRO A 19 12.08 34.20 0.66
C PRO A 19 11.71 35.60 1.17
N LEU A 20 10.45 36.02 0.97
CA LEU A 20 9.97 37.35 1.36
C LEU A 20 9.75 37.44 2.87
N ALA A 21 9.27 36.37 3.51
CA ALA A 21 9.09 36.30 4.96
C ALA A 21 10.42 36.39 5.72
N ILE A 22 11.46 35.67 5.26
CA ILE A 22 12.81 35.72 5.85
C ILE A 22 13.39 37.15 5.73
N TRP A 23 13.23 37.79 4.58
CA TRP A 23 13.67 39.17 4.35
C TRP A 23 12.94 40.18 5.26
N LEU A 24 11.63 40.05 5.42
CA LEU A 24 10.82 40.95 6.26
C LEU A 24 11.11 40.78 7.77
N LEU A 25 11.36 39.55 8.24
CA LEU A 25 11.71 39.27 9.64
C LEU A 25 13.10 39.76 10.03
N TRP A 26 14.02 39.77 9.08
CA TRP A 26 15.33 40.39 9.25
C TRP A 26 15.21 41.91 9.39
N ARG A 27 14.30 42.55 8.66
CA ARG A 27 14.05 44.00 8.68
C ARG A 27 13.32 44.51 9.92
N TYR A 28 12.41 43.73 10.52
CA TYR A 28 11.61 44.18 11.66
C TYR A 28 12.24 43.83 13.03
N ARG A 29 12.39 44.82 13.92
CA ARG A 29 12.84 44.62 15.32
C ARG A 29 11.65 44.23 16.21
N LEU A 30 11.39 42.94 16.35
CA LEU A 30 10.49 42.43 17.39
C LEU A 30 11.04 42.76 18.79
N PRO A 31 10.19 43.22 19.74
CA PRO A 31 10.61 43.70 21.05
C PRO A 31 11.07 42.59 22.00
N TRP A 32 10.76 41.33 21.69
CA TRP A 32 11.09 40.17 22.54
C TRP A 32 12.33 39.44 22.01
N ARG A 33 13.39 39.32 22.84
CA ARG A 33 14.69 38.73 22.45
C ARG A 33 14.58 37.29 21.92
N GLY A 34 13.59 36.50 22.37
CA GLY A 34 13.34 35.12 21.91
C GLY A 34 12.24 34.97 20.85
N GLY A 35 11.42 36.00 20.63
CA GLY A 35 10.20 35.90 19.81
C GLY A 35 10.48 35.69 18.33
N LYS A 36 11.57 36.28 17.82
CA LYS A 36 12.01 36.09 16.44
C LYS A 36 12.34 34.63 16.14
N THR A 37 13.11 34.01 17.04
CA THR A 37 13.56 32.62 16.89
C THR A 37 12.38 31.66 16.94
N VAL A 38 11.48 31.82 17.91
CA VAL A 38 10.28 30.97 18.04
C VAL A 38 9.40 31.09 16.78
N MET A 39 9.17 32.30 16.28
CA MET A 39 8.32 32.50 15.11
C MET A 39 8.95 31.97 13.82
N LEU A 40 10.28 32.08 13.67
CA LEU A 40 11.01 31.46 12.56
C LEU A 40 10.94 29.93 12.60
N LEU A 41 11.06 29.33 13.79
CA LEU A 41 10.93 27.88 13.96
C LEU A 41 9.53 27.38 13.64
N LEU A 42 8.49 28.08 14.11
CA LEU A 42 7.09 27.76 13.77
C LEU A 42 6.83 27.88 12.26
N PHE A 43 7.36 28.92 11.62
CA PHE A 43 7.21 29.11 10.18
C PHE A 43 7.92 28.01 9.38
N LEU A 44 9.16 27.68 9.75
CA LEU A 44 9.90 26.58 9.13
C LEU A 44 9.15 25.25 9.29
N LEU A 45 8.58 24.99 10.46
CA LEU A 45 7.77 23.80 10.72
C LEU A 45 6.54 23.75 9.80
N ILE A 46 5.80 24.86 9.66
CA ILE A 46 4.64 24.94 8.75
C ILE A 46 5.06 24.69 7.29
N GLN A 47 6.17 25.27 6.85
CA GLN A 47 6.70 25.08 5.50
C GLN A 47 7.13 23.63 5.24
N ILE A 48 7.77 22.99 6.22
CA ILE A 48 8.13 21.57 6.14
C ILE A 48 6.86 20.71 6.04
N ILE A 49 5.85 20.98 6.87
CA ILE A 49 4.56 20.26 6.84
C ILE A 49 3.88 20.44 5.47
N LEU A 50 3.77 21.69 4.99
CA LEU A 50 3.15 21.98 3.69
C LEU A 50 3.94 21.35 2.54
N GLY A 51 5.26 21.39 2.59
CA GLY A 51 6.16 20.74 1.63
C GLY A 51 5.93 19.23 1.61
N ILE A 52 5.90 18.56 2.76
CA ILE A 52 5.60 17.12 2.86
C ILE A 52 4.19 16.81 2.33
N LEU A 53 3.19 17.62 2.64
CA LEU A 53 1.83 17.45 2.11
C LEU A 53 1.79 17.58 0.58
N LEU A 54 2.48 18.57 0.02
CA LEU A 54 2.59 18.76 -1.42
C LEU A 54 3.33 17.58 -2.09
N MET A 55 4.46 17.16 -1.53
CA MET A 55 5.22 16.01 -2.03
C MET A 55 4.42 14.71 -1.94
N THR A 56 3.63 14.53 -0.88
CA THR A 56 2.76 13.36 -0.71
C THR A 56 1.60 13.39 -1.72
N LYS A 57 0.98 14.55 -1.94
CA LYS A 57 -0.06 14.73 -2.95
C LYS A 57 0.46 14.55 -4.37
N ALA A 58 1.71 14.94 -4.63
CA ALA A 58 2.40 14.70 -5.89
C ALA A 58 2.86 13.24 -6.06
N GLY A 59 2.72 12.41 -5.02
CA GLY A 59 3.12 11.01 -5.04
C GLY A 59 4.64 10.79 -4.95
N TRP A 60 5.40 11.79 -4.50
CA TRP A 60 6.86 11.70 -4.34
C TRP A 60 7.27 11.16 -2.98
N THR A 61 6.42 11.33 -1.98
CA THR A 61 6.67 10.83 -0.63
C THR A 61 5.46 10.11 -0.08
N ARG A 62 5.69 9.15 0.81
CA ARG A 62 4.65 8.49 1.60
C ARG A 62 5.06 8.55 3.06
N VAL A 63 4.16 9.04 3.90
CA VAL A 63 4.30 8.98 5.35
C VAL A 63 3.63 7.69 5.80
N ASP A 64 4.42 6.74 6.28
CA ASP A 64 3.90 5.53 6.88
C ASP A 64 3.61 5.79 8.36
N TRP A 65 2.43 5.36 8.80
CA TRP A 65 1.97 5.52 10.18
C TRP A 65 2.23 4.23 10.95
N ASP A 66 2.73 4.35 12.17
CA ASP A 66 3.12 3.20 13.02
C ASP A 66 1.94 2.45 13.67
N GLY A 67 0.70 2.80 13.30
CA GLY A 67 -0.54 2.27 13.87
C GLY A 67 -0.92 2.85 15.25
N ARG A 68 -0.06 3.68 15.87
CA ARG A 68 -0.33 4.40 17.12
C ARG A 68 -0.74 5.86 16.88
N GLY A 69 -0.87 6.25 15.61
CA GLY A 69 -1.19 7.61 15.21
C GLY A 69 0.01 8.55 15.15
N LEU A 70 1.24 8.02 15.16
CA LEU A 70 2.46 8.79 14.97
C LEU A 70 3.06 8.50 13.58
N PRO A 71 3.69 9.50 12.93
CA PRO A 71 4.44 9.26 11.70
C PRO A 71 5.64 8.37 12.01
N GLY A 72 5.65 7.17 11.46
CA GLY A 72 6.69 6.16 11.69
C GLY A 72 7.89 6.35 10.76
N ASP A 73 7.64 6.54 9.45
CA ASP A 73 8.68 6.64 8.44
C ASP A 73 8.27 7.56 7.28
N LEU A 74 9.20 8.37 6.77
CA LEU A 74 9.00 9.19 5.58
C LEU A 74 9.75 8.54 4.42
N ARG A 75 9.00 7.92 3.51
CA ARG A 75 9.56 7.21 2.38
C ARG A 75 9.48 8.03 1.11
N TRP A 76 10.59 8.08 0.38
CA TRP A 76 10.58 8.56 -1.00
C TRP A 76 9.94 7.49 -1.88
N VAL A 77 8.82 7.84 -2.49
CA VAL A 77 8.13 7.00 -3.46
C VAL A 77 8.88 7.15 -4.78
N LEU A 78 9.89 6.30 -4.96
CA LEU A 78 10.77 6.28 -6.13
C LEU A 78 10.09 5.72 -7.40
N ALA A 79 8.83 5.27 -7.30
CA ALA A 79 8.07 4.73 -8.43
C ALA A 79 6.60 5.16 -8.37
N ALA A 80 6.09 5.70 -9.47
CA ALA A 80 4.65 5.83 -9.72
C ALA A 80 3.96 4.46 -9.62
N PRO A 81 2.61 4.36 -9.49
CA PRO A 81 1.88 3.10 -9.58
C PRO A 81 2.35 2.36 -10.82
N SER A 82 3.05 1.26 -10.58
CA SER A 82 4.19 0.88 -11.38
C SER A 82 3.81 0.31 -12.73
N ASP A 83 4.26 0.93 -13.82
CA ASP A 83 4.61 0.19 -15.05
C ASP A 83 5.96 -0.55 -14.89
N ALA A 84 6.47 -0.68 -13.66
CA ALA A 84 7.79 -1.27 -13.40
C ALA A 84 7.81 -2.76 -13.77
N ASP A 85 8.58 -3.06 -14.82
CA ASP A 85 9.30 -4.31 -15.06
C ASP A 85 8.64 -5.58 -14.47
N TRP A 86 7.40 -5.89 -14.86
CA TRP A 86 6.86 -7.22 -14.60
C TRP A 86 7.73 -8.24 -15.35
N LYS A 87 8.64 -8.90 -14.62
CA LYS A 87 9.57 -9.89 -15.17
C LYS A 87 8.95 -11.27 -15.04
N TYR A 88 8.69 -11.91 -16.17
CA TYR A 88 8.23 -13.28 -16.17
C TYR A 88 9.36 -14.24 -15.74
N SER A 89 9.00 -15.23 -14.92
CA SER A 89 9.89 -16.33 -14.56
C SER A 89 10.04 -17.28 -15.74
N ASP A 90 11.27 -17.68 -16.02
CA ASP A 90 11.63 -18.78 -16.92
C ASP A 90 11.61 -20.13 -16.20
N ARG A 91 11.49 -20.13 -14.87
CA ARG A 91 11.46 -21.34 -14.04
C ARG A 91 10.05 -21.90 -13.94
N LYS A 92 9.95 -23.23 -13.96
CA LYS A 92 8.70 -23.91 -13.63
C LYS A 92 8.50 -23.95 -12.11
N PRO A 93 7.29 -23.66 -11.60
CA PRO A 93 6.99 -23.83 -10.18
C PRO A 93 7.14 -25.29 -9.76
N ASN A 94 7.75 -25.54 -8.59
CA ASN A 94 7.85 -26.88 -8.03
C ASN A 94 6.51 -27.27 -7.38
N PRO A 95 5.71 -28.20 -7.95
CA PRO A 95 4.43 -28.57 -7.37
C PRO A 95 4.56 -29.31 -6.03
N ASN A 96 5.75 -29.85 -5.73
CA ASN A 96 6.07 -30.59 -4.51
C ASN A 96 6.86 -29.74 -3.51
N ASP A 97 6.84 -28.41 -3.66
CA ASP A 97 7.48 -27.52 -2.70
C ASP A 97 6.86 -27.70 -1.31
N PRO A 98 7.67 -27.90 -0.24
CA PRO A 98 7.15 -28.09 1.12
C PRO A 98 6.53 -26.82 1.71
N ALA A 99 6.79 -25.64 1.13
CA ALA A 99 6.18 -24.40 1.58
C ALA A 99 4.69 -24.39 1.24
N HIS A 100 3.86 -24.44 2.28
CA HIS A 100 2.41 -24.46 2.15
C HIS A 100 1.76 -23.53 3.18
N TRP A 101 1.20 -22.44 2.68
CA TRP A 101 0.48 -21.42 3.43
C TRP A 101 -0.73 -20.96 2.61
N PRO A 102 -1.79 -21.78 2.53
CA PRO A 102 -2.84 -21.66 1.51
C PRO A 102 -3.82 -20.50 1.72
N GLY A 103 -3.71 -19.71 2.80
CA GLY A 103 -4.58 -18.56 3.01
C GLY A 103 -4.30 -17.81 4.29
N TYR A 104 -5.21 -16.91 4.66
CA TYR A 104 -5.07 -16.07 5.85
C TYR A 104 -4.82 -16.91 7.11
N ARG A 105 -3.68 -16.63 7.77
CA ARG A 105 -3.18 -17.34 8.96
C ARG A 105 -2.83 -18.83 8.75
N GLY A 106 -2.54 -19.23 7.51
CA GLY A 106 -2.05 -20.57 7.18
C GLY A 106 -3.15 -21.61 7.10
N ALA A 107 -2.75 -22.87 6.85
CA ALA A 107 -3.68 -23.98 6.59
C ALA A 107 -4.69 -24.23 7.72
N ARG A 108 -4.24 -24.02 8.97
CA ARG A 108 -5.05 -24.17 10.19
C ARG A 108 -5.71 -22.87 10.66
N ARG A 109 -5.39 -21.74 10.00
CA ARG A 109 -5.82 -20.38 10.36
C ARG A 109 -5.46 -19.92 11.78
N ASP A 110 -4.56 -20.64 12.45
CA ASP A 110 -4.07 -20.32 13.78
C ASP A 110 -2.86 -19.36 13.75
N GLY A 111 -2.30 -19.09 12.58
CA GLY A 111 -1.15 -18.21 12.41
C GLY A 111 0.16 -18.86 12.86
N VAL A 112 0.18 -20.19 13.00
CA VAL A 112 1.34 -20.95 13.44
C VAL A 112 2.06 -21.56 12.24
N TYR A 113 3.36 -21.29 12.15
CA TYR A 113 4.23 -21.97 11.20
C TYR A 113 4.60 -23.36 11.71
N ASN A 114 4.27 -24.38 10.93
CA ASN A 114 4.51 -25.79 11.26
C ASN A 114 5.52 -26.47 10.32
N GLY A 115 6.36 -25.68 9.62
CA GLY A 115 7.39 -26.20 8.71
C GLY A 115 8.71 -26.52 9.42
N PRO A 116 9.78 -26.75 8.65
CA PRO A 116 11.12 -27.00 9.20
C PRO A 116 11.57 -25.88 10.15
N ALA A 117 12.34 -26.22 11.19
CA ALA A 117 12.83 -25.24 12.15
C ALA A 117 13.51 -24.05 11.44
N ILE A 118 13.07 -22.84 11.76
CA ILE A 118 13.70 -21.63 11.26
C ILE A 118 14.96 -21.35 12.08
N ARG A 119 16.00 -20.87 11.39
CA ARG A 119 17.21 -20.39 12.06
C ARG A 119 16.85 -19.17 12.93
N THR A 120 17.34 -19.10 14.16
CA THR A 120 17.05 -18.01 15.11
C THR A 120 18.28 -17.23 15.56
N ASP A 121 19.50 -17.67 15.24
CA ASP A 121 20.78 -17.01 15.56
C ASP A 121 21.13 -15.92 14.53
N TRP A 122 20.23 -14.96 14.34
CA TRP A 122 20.38 -13.92 13.30
C TRP A 122 21.48 -12.90 13.61
N ASP A 123 21.92 -12.79 14.87
CA ASP A 123 23.04 -11.94 15.27
C ASP A 123 24.38 -12.44 14.71
N THR A 124 24.56 -13.76 14.64
CA THR A 124 25.78 -14.41 14.14
C THR A 124 25.67 -14.83 12.67
N ALA A 125 24.47 -15.21 12.24
CA ALA A 125 24.20 -15.71 10.89
C ALA A 125 22.96 -15.02 10.30
N PRO A 126 23.05 -13.73 9.92
CA PRO A 126 21.91 -12.99 9.40
C PRO A 126 21.33 -13.65 8.15
N PRO A 127 20.00 -13.63 7.96
CA PRO A 127 19.38 -14.17 6.75
C PRO A 127 19.87 -13.43 5.52
N LYS A 128 20.30 -14.19 4.51
CA LYS A 128 20.66 -13.64 3.20
C LYS A 128 19.39 -13.52 2.36
N PRO A 129 19.11 -12.37 1.75
CA PRO A 129 17.98 -12.23 0.84
C PRO A 129 18.17 -13.19 -0.34
N THR A 130 17.15 -13.99 -0.63
CA THR A 130 17.15 -14.94 -1.76
C THR A 130 16.76 -14.25 -3.06
N TRP A 131 15.72 -13.42 -3.01
CA TRP A 131 15.25 -12.58 -4.10
C TRP A 131 14.44 -11.41 -3.53
N SER A 132 14.23 -10.39 -4.36
CA SER A 132 13.32 -9.28 -4.08
C SER A 132 12.64 -8.90 -5.39
N THR A 133 11.36 -8.56 -5.32
CA THR A 133 10.56 -8.15 -6.48
C THR A 133 9.72 -6.94 -6.09
N GLN A 134 9.50 -6.06 -7.05
CA GLN A 134 8.57 -4.95 -6.86
C GLN A 134 7.14 -5.46 -7.01
N VAL A 135 6.26 -4.98 -6.14
CA VAL A 135 4.83 -5.31 -6.11
C VAL A 135 4.02 -4.01 -6.18
N GLY A 136 2.79 -4.11 -6.69
CA GLY A 136 1.83 -3.01 -6.70
C GLY A 136 1.36 -2.62 -5.30
N GLY A 137 0.57 -1.55 -5.22
CA GLY A 137 0.05 -1.05 -3.95
C GLY A 137 -1.00 -1.98 -3.34
N GLY A 138 -1.00 -2.16 -2.02
CA GLY A 138 -1.99 -3.00 -1.37
C GLY A 138 -1.55 -3.39 0.03
N HIS A 139 -2.42 -4.12 0.71
CA HIS A 139 -2.25 -4.56 2.09
C HIS A 139 -2.58 -6.06 2.25
N ALA A 140 -2.78 -6.76 1.14
CA ALA A 140 -3.00 -8.20 1.13
C ALA A 140 -1.79 -8.93 1.72
N SER A 141 -2.07 -10.00 2.48
CA SER A 141 -1.03 -10.98 2.80
C SER A 141 -0.79 -11.91 1.61
N MET A 142 0.24 -12.75 1.73
CA MET A 142 0.65 -13.69 0.69
C MET A 142 0.11 -15.08 0.97
N THR A 143 -0.22 -15.80 -0.09
CA THR A 143 -0.58 -17.22 -0.08
C THR A 143 0.47 -18.01 -0.82
N VAL A 144 0.90 -19.14 -0.27
CA VAL A 144 1.92 -20.01 -0.87
C VAL A 144 1.37 -21.41 -1.04
N ALA A 145 1.43 -21.94 -2.26
CA ALA A 145 1.08 -23.32 -2.54
C ALA A 145 1.75 -23.80 -3.84
N ARG A 146 2.22 -25.04 -3.87
CA ARG A 146 2.74 -25.71 -5.07
C ARG A 146 3.81 -24.89 -5.81
N GLY A 147 4.77 -24.34 -5.05
CA GLY A 147 5.88 -23.54 -5.57
C GLY A 147 5.48 -22.17 -6.14
N ARG A 148 4.26 -21.70 -5.82
CA ARG A 148 3.72 -20.40 -6.25
C ARG A 148 3.43 -19.52 -5.04
N LEU A 149 3.62 -18.22 -5.23
CA LEU A 149 3.21 -17.18 -4.31
C LEU A 149 2.11 -16.36 -4.97
N PHE A 150 0.99 -16.18 -4.28
CA PHE A 150 -0.16 -15.42 -4.74
C PHE A 150 -0.40 -14.24 -3.82
N THR A 151 -0.76 -13.09 -4.39
CA THR A 151 -1.19 -11.92 -3.63
C THR A 151 -2.15 -11.08 -4.46
N LEU A 152 -2.67 -10.04 -3.83
CA LEU A 152 -3.53 -9.03 -4.39
C LEU A 152 -2.81 -7.69 -4.30
N GLU A 153 -2.73 -6.99 -5.42
CA GLU A 153 -2.01 -5.72 -5.58
C GLU A 153 -2.87 -4.73 -6.36
N GLN A 154 -2.42 -3.48 -6.45
CA GLN A 154 -3.02 -2.45 -7.28
C GLN A 154 -1.94 -1.79 -8.13
N TRP A 155 -2.11 -1.92 -9.43
CA TRP A 155 -1.25 -1.39 -10.47
C TRP A 155 -1.94 -0.23 -11.20
N ALA A 156 -1.33 0.28 -12.27
CA ALA A 156 -1.88 1.37 -13.06
C ALA A 156 -3.22 1.00 -13.73
N GLU A 157 -3.43 -0.27 -14.05
CA GLU A 157 -4.63 -0.83 -14.67
C GLU A 157 -5.78 -1.10 -13.69
N GLY A 158 -5.51 -1.17 -12.38
CA GLY A 158 -6.50 -1.47 -11.35
C GLY A 158 -5.99 -2.45 -10.30
N GLU A 159 -6.89 -3.10 -9.58
CA GLU A 159 -6.54 -4.22 -8.70
C GLU A 159 -6.15 -5.44 -9.55
N VAL A 160 -5.11 -6.16 -9.10
CA VAL A 160 -4.48 -7.25 -9.84
C VAL A 160 -4.27 -8.42 -8.90
N VAL A 161 -4.73 -9.61 -9.29
CA VAL A 161 -4.30 -10.87 -8.69
C VAL A 161 -2.98 -11.26 -9.33
N THR A 162 -1.91 -11.35 -8.55
CA THR A 162 -0.58 -11.70 -9.05
C THR A 162 -0.16 -13.08 -8.60
N CYS A 163 0.56 -13.78 -9.46
CA CYS A 163 1.22 -15.04 -9.15
C CYS A 163 2.70 -14.93 -9.48
N TYR A 164 3.54 -15.26 -8.52
CA TYR A 164 5.00 -15.30 -8.64
C TYR A 164 5.51 -16.73 -8.45
N ASN A 165 6.63 -17.03 -9.09
CA ASN A 165 7.38 -18.25 -8.81
C ASN A 165 8.12 -18.08 -7.48
N LEU A 166 7.87 -19.00 -6.54
CA LEU A 166 8.45 -18.94 -5.21
C LEU A 166 9.99 -19.02 -5.22
N ALA A 167 10.56 -19.66 -6.24
CA ALA A 167 12.00 -19.92 -6.33
C ALA A 167 12.83 -18.68 -6.73
N ASP A 168 12.23 -17.67 -7.38
CA ASP A 168 12.94 -16.50 -7.90
C ASP A 168 12.21 -15.17 -7.73
N GLY A 169 10.97 -15.18 -7.24
CA GLY A 169 10.16 -13.97 -7.03
C GLY A 169 9.66 -13.33 -8.33
N ARG A 170 9.81 -13.98 -9.48
CA ARG A 170 9.40 -13.46 -10.79
C ARG A 170 7.98 -13.89 -11.14
N GLY A 171 7.31 -13.08 -11.93
CA GLY A 171 5.92 -13.27 -12.29
C GLY A 171 5.67 -14.54 -13.11
N LEU A 172 4.60 -15.26 -12.81
CA LEU A 172 4.10 -16.38 -13.61
C LEU A 172 2.90 -15.94 -14.44
N TRP A 173 1.96 -15.27 -13.80
CA TRP A 173 0.79 -14.69 -14.44
C TRP A 173 0.23 -13.56 -13.56
N ARG A 174 -0.58 -12.69 -14.18
CA ARG A 174 -1.34 -11.66 -13.48
C ARG A 174 -2.73 -11.54 -14.08
N HIS A 175 -3.73 -11.36 -13.24
CA HIS A 175 -5.11 -11.12 -13.63
C HIS A 175 -5.54 -9.76 -13.10
N ALA A 176 -5.52 -8.76 -13.98
CA ALA A 176 -6.03 -7.43 -13.67
C ALA A 176 -7.55 -7.40 -13.83
N TYR A 177 -8.21 -6.77 -12.88
CA TYR A 177 -9.61 -6.41 -12.97
C TYR A 177 -9.75 -4.90 -12.74
N GLY A 178 -10.72 -4.29 -13.43
CA GLY A 178 -10.99 -2.87 -13.26
C GLY A 178 -11.35 -2.54 -11.82
N GLY A 179 -10.98 -1.33 -11.39
CA GLY A 179 -11.20 -0.86 -10.02
C GLY A 179 -9.91 -0.29 -9.44
N LYS A 180 -9.96 0.93 -8.91
CA LYS A 180 -8.85 1.57 -8.21
C LYS A 180 -9.35 1.99 -6.85
N PHE A 181 -9.05 1.16 -5.86
CA PHE A 181 -9.41 1.48 -4.50
C PHE A 181 -8.40 2.45 -3.88
N ASN A 182 -8.94 3.51 -3.29
CA ASN A 182 -8.21 4.41 -2.42
C ASN A 182 -9.08 4.73 -1.20
N ASP A 183 -8.58 4.41 -0.02
CA ASP A 183 -9.30 4.65 1.23
C ASP A 183 -9.51 6.16 1.42
N LYS A 184 -10.78 6.55 1.57
CA LYS A 184 -11.17 7.96 1.70
C LYS A 184 -10.78 8.56 3.06
N SER A 185 -10.42 7.75 4.05
CA SER A 185 -10.04 8.17 5.41
C SER A 185 -8.58 8.60 5.55
N ALA A 186 -7.81 8.63 4.46
CA ALA A 186 -6.37 8.94 4.40
C ALA A 186 -5.44 7.98 5.16
N MET A 187 -5.94 7.16 6.09
CA MET A 187 -5.10 6.19 6.83
C MET A 187 -4.96 4.84 6.13
N GLY A 188 -5.97 4.40 5.38
CA GLY A 188 -5.99 3.04 4.84
C GLY A 188 -5.25 2.83 3.52
N GLY A 189 -4.84 3.90 2.82
CA GLY A 189 -4.06 3.79 1.58
C GLY A 189 -4.79 3.12 0.40
N VAL A 190 -4.00 2.71 -0.59
CA VAL A 190 -4.48 2.18 -1.88
C VAL A 190 -4.55 0.65 -1.91
N GLY A 191 -5.43 0.14 -2.77
CA GLY A 191 -5.42 -1.26 -3.20
C GLY A 191 -6.12 -2.25 -2.25
N PRO A 192 -6.03 -3.54 -2.57
CA PRO A 192 -6.76 -4.61 -1.89
C PRO A 192 -6.16 -4.99 -0.54
N ARG A 193 -7.01 -5.53 0.35
CA ARG A 193 -6.64 -5.89 1.75
C ARG A 193 -6.84 -7.36 2.09
N SER A 194 -7.60 -8.09 1.30
CA SER A 194 -7.88 -9.50 1.59
C SER A 194 -6.68 -10.38 1.20
N THR A 195 -6.48 -11.48 1.92
CA THR A 195 -5.51 -12.49 1.55
C THR A 195 -6.19 -13.49 0.60
N PRO A 196 -5.57 -13.86 -0.54
CA PRO A 196 -6.07 -14.95 -1.37
C PRO A 196 -6.24 -16.25 -0.58
N THR A 197 -7.02 -17.18 -1.11
CA THR A 197 -7.13 -18.53 -0.56
C THR A 197 -6.96 -19.54 -1.68
N TRP A 198 -5.98 -20.41 -1.55
CA TRP A 198 -5.72 -21.51 -2.46
C TRP A 198 -6.38 -22.78 -1.92
N ASP A 199 -7.09 -23.49 -2.78
CA ASP A 199 -7.66 -24.80 -2.48
C ASP A 199 -7.80 -25.62 -3.77
N ASP A 200 -7.27 -26.84 -3.75
CA ASP A 200 -7.33 -27.82 -4.85
C ASP A 200 -7.14 -27.25 -6.28
N GLY A 201 -6.05 -26.49 -6.48
CA GLY A 201 -5.72 -25.92 -7.79
C GLY A 201 -6.57 -24.69 -8.19
N ARG A 202 -7.45 -24.22 -7.31
CA ARG A 202 -8.21 -22.98 -7.46
C ARG A 202 -7.67 -21.91 -6.51
N LEU A 203 -7.82 -20.66 -6.93
CA LEU A 203 -7.49 -19.48 -6.14
C LEU A 203 -8.74 -18.63 -5.98
N TYR A 204 -9.07 -18.27 -4.75
CA TYR A 204 -10.20 -17.43 -4.41
C TYR A 204 -9.69 -16.09 -3.88
N THR A 205 -10.20 -14.99 -4.42
CA THR A 205 -9.75 -13.64 -4.08
C THR A 205 -10.91 -12.68 -3.95
N LEU A 206 -10.83 -11.72 -3.02
CA LEU A 206 -11.81 -10.65 -2.87
C LEU A 206 -11.14 -9.27 -2.94
N GLY A 207 -11.42 -8.50 -4.00
CA GLY A 207 -10.93 -7.12 -4.13
C GLY A 207 -11.50 -6.16 -3.09
N ALA A 208 -10.92 -4.97 -2.95
CA ALA A 208 -11.44 -3.96 -2.01
C ALA A 208 -12.81 -3.43 -2.44
N GLU A 209 -13.14 -3.53 -3.73
CA GLU A 209 -14.44 -3.14 -4.31
C GLU A 209 -15.43 -4.30 -4.46
N GLY A 210 -15.23 -5.39 -3.72
CA GLY A 210 -16.18 -6.50 -3.66
C GLY A 210 -16.10 -7.49 -4.82
N GLN A 211 -15.03 -7.42 -5.61
CA GLN A 211 -14.80 -8.30 -6.75
C GLN A 211 -14.33 -9.69 -6.26
N LEU A 212 -15.26 -10.64 -6.14
CA LEU A 212 -14.98 -12.02 -5.75
C LEU A 212 -14.69 -12.87 -6.99
N HIS A 213 -13.51 -13.46 -7.03
CA HIS A 213 -13.08 -14.31 -8.15
C HIS A 213 -12.73 -15.71 -7.66
N CYS A 214 -13.00 -16.69 -8.52
CA CYS A 214 -12.33 -17.98 -8.52
C CYS A 214 -11.52 -18.11 -9.81
N LEU A 215 -10.22 -18.35 -9.67
CA LEU A 215 -9.27 -18.46 -10.78
C LEU A 215 -8.63 -19.85 -10.76
N ALA A 216 -8.26 -20.34 -11.93
CA ALA A 216 -7.34 -21.48 -12.03
C ALA A 216 -5.95 -21.02 -11.53
N ALA A 217 -5.42 -21.67 -10.49
CA ALA A 217 -4.23 -21.20 -9.78
C ALA A 217 -2.94 -21.27 -10.63
N ASP A 218 -2.93 -22.09 -11.67
CA ASP A 218 -1.79 -22.29 -12.56
C ASP A 218 -1.67 -21.23 -13.67
N THR A 219 -2.80 -20.68 -14.12
CA THR A 219 -2.89 -19.81 -15.29
C THR A 219 -3.44 -18.42 -14.98
N GLY A 220 -4.12 -18.24 -13.84
CA GLY A 220 -4.86 -17.02 -13.53
C GLY A 220 -6.13 -16.84 -14.35
N LYS A 221 -6.57 -17.87 -15.10
CA LYS A 221 -7.81 -17.80 -15.86
C LYS A 221 -9.00 -17.80 -14.91
N VAL A 222 -9.91 -16.85 -15.09
CA VAL A 222 -11.16 -16.78 -14.32
C VAL A 222 -12.02 -18.00 -14.64
N ILE A 223 -12.42 -18.72 -13.60
CA ILE A 223 -13.40 -19.82 -13.65
C ILE A 223 -14.79 -19.22 -13.46
N TRP A 224 -14.95 -18.37 -12.44
CA TRP A 224 -16.15 -17.58 -12.23
C TRP A 224 -15.81 -16.30 -11.46
N HIS A 225 -16.71 -15.31 -11.56
CA HIS A 225 -16.60 -14.01 -10.93
C HIS A 225 -17.97 -13.54 -10.45
N LYS A 226 -18.00 -12.80 -9.34
CA LYS A 226 -19.18 -12.10 -8.85
C LYS A 226 -18.78 -10.83 -8.11
N ASN A 227 -19.50 -9.73 -8.33
CA ASN A 227 -19.43 -8.60 -7.41
C ASN A 227 -20.40 -8.84 -6.23
N ILE A 228 -19.89 -8.86 -5.00
CA ILE A 228 -20.72 -9.16 -3.82
C ILE A 228 -21.71 -8.04 -3.50
N TYR A 229 -21.39 -6.78 -3.86
CA TYR A 229 -22.28 -5.66 -3.61
C TYR A 229 -23.50 -5.74 -4.52
N ASP A 230 -23.29 -6.00 -5.80
CA ASP A 230 -24.37 -6.20 -6.77
C ASP A 230 -25.20 -7.44 -6.42
N ALA A 231 -24.54 -8.53 -6.03
CA ALA A 231 -25.19 -9.79 -5.69
C ALA A 231 -26.15 -9.71 -4.50
N PHE A 232 -25.85 -8.84 -3.53
CA PHE A 232 -26.59 -8.74 -2.27
C PHE A 232 -27.29 -7.39 -2.09
N GLY A 233 -27.27 -6.51 -3.10
CA GLY A 233 -27.89 -5.19 -3.03
C GLY A 233 -27.29 -4.28 -1.96
N THR A 234 -25.97 -4.35 -1.78
CA THR A 234 -25.23 -3.61 -0.75
C THR A 234 -24.25 -2.62 -1.40
N ARG A 235 -23.47 -1.89 -0.60
CA ARG A 235 -22.53 -0.89 -1.10
C ARG A 235 -21.15 -1.07 -0.49
N ASN A 236 -20.13 -0.60 -1.21
CA ASN A 236 -18.77 -0.59 -0.69
C ASN A 236 -18.64 0.28 0.57
N LEU A 237 -17.74 -0.14 1.44
CA LEU A 237 -17.35 0.58 2.64
C LEU A 237 -16.29 1.64 2.29
N PRO A 238 -16.22 2.77 3.01
CA PRO A 238 -15.18 3.77 2.78
C PRO A 238 -13.73 3.22 2.85
N PHE A 239 -13.54 2.15 3.63
CA PHE A 239 -12.28 1.43 3.86
C PHE A 239 -12.17 0.12 3.05
N GLY A 240 -13.13 -0.17 2.17
CA GLY A 240 -13.13 -1.35 1.31
C GLY A 240 -13.40 -2.66 2.05
N THR A 241 -13.46 -3.75 1.29
CA THR A 241 -13.53 -5.11 1.84
C THR A 241 -12.15 -5.70 2.14
N CYS A 242 -12.06 -6.41 3.27
CA CYS A 242 -10.84 -7.11 3.71
C CYS A 242 -11.08 -8.60 4.05
N ALA A 243 -12.29 -9.11 3.84
CA ALA A 243 -12.63 -10.49 4.15
C ALA A 243 -11.86 -11.45 3.23
N SER A 244 -10.93 -12.21 3.80
CA SER A 244 -10.20 -13.25 3.07
C SER A 244 -11.16 -14.43 2.83
N PRO A 245 -11.32 -14.91 1.58
CA PRO A 245 -12.21 -16.03 1.28
C PRO A 245 -11.95 -17.27 2.15
N TRP A 246 -12.97 -18.10 2.30
CA TRP A 246 -12.87 -19.38 3.01
C TRP A 246 -13.57 -20.44 2.19
N VAL A 247 -12.92 -21.58 2.03
CA VAL A 247 -13.49 -22.75 1.38
C VAL A 247 -13.89 -23.73 2.48
N ALA A 248 -15.19 -23.93 2.63
CA ALA A 248 -15.73 -24.99 3.47
C ALA A 248 -15.93 -26.25 2.61
N GLY A 249 -15.37 -27.36 3.04
CA GLY A 249 -15.56 -28.68 2.42
C GLY A 249 -16.91 -29.29 2.73
#